data_AF-A0A838I3J3-F1
#
_entry.id   AF-A0A838I3J3-F1
#
_cell.length_a   1.000
_cell.length_b   1.000
_cell.length_c   1.000
_cell.angle_alpha   90.00
_cell.angle_beta   90.00
_cell.angle_gamma   90.00
#
_symmetry.space_group_name_H-M   'P 1'
#
loop_
_entity.id
_entity.type
_entity.pdbx_description
1 polymer ?
#
loop_
_entity_poly.entity_id
_entity_poly.type
_entity_poly.pdbx_seq_one_letter_code
_entity_poly.pdbx_strand_id
1 'polypeptide(L)'
;MNEGDLSETEEILPDLQSCVLCEDVRCEINGMQTLVGVLNVILTPQLPINYMRLCIWSRWCSGLGRYRQRSRIVGVDEQQV
;
A
#
# COMPACT_ATOMS: atom_id res chain seq x y z
N MET A 1 18.12 -44.96 -4.17
CA MET A 1 17.69 -44.14 -5.32
C MET A 1 16.46 -43.39 -4.84
N ASN A 2 16.68 -42.33 -4.06
CA ASN A 2 16.60 -40.92 -4.46
C ASN A 2 15.26 -40.58 -5.10
N GLU A 3 14.48 -39.73 -4.43
CA GLU A 3 14.11 -38.38 -4.91
C GLU A 3 13.85 -37.51 -3.68
N GLY A 4 14.94 -36.92 -3.17
CA GLY A 4 14.84 -35.77 -2.28
C GLY A 4 14.86 -34.50 -3.14
N ASP A 5 14.01 -33.57 -2.73
CA ASP A 5 14.09 -32.12 -2.95
C ASP A 5 13.78 -31.56 -4.34
N LEU A 6 12.83 -30.61 -4.37
CA LEU A 6 12.90 -29.30 -5.06
C LEU A 6 11.49 -28.67 -5.14
N SER A 7 11.12 -27.91 -4.11
CA SER A 7 10.55 -26.57 -4.29
C SER A 7 10.40 -25.85 -2.94
N GLU A 8 11.48 -25.66 -2.19
CA GLU A 8 11.54 -24.46 -1.35
C GLU A 8 11.56 -23.28 -2.32
N THR A 9 10.39 -22.72 -2.63
CA THR A 9 10.33 -21.44 -3.32
C THR A 9 10.83 -20.44 -2.29
N GLU A 10 12.08 -19.99 -2.46
CA GLU A 10 12.72 -19.04 -1.57
C GLU A 10 11.81 -17.79 -1.45
N GLU A 11 11.14 -17.62 -0.31
CA GLU A 11 10.18 -16.53 -0.12
C GLU A 11 10.95 -15.23 0.12
N ILE A 12 11.13 -14.43 -0.93
CA ILE A 12 11.83 -13.15 -0.84
C ILE A 12 10.84 -12.07 -0.45
N LEU A 13 10.94 -11.52 0.77
CA LEU A 13 10.07 -10.42 1.18
C LEU A 13 10.16 -9.24 0.19
N PRO A 14 9.03 -8.67 -0.27
CA PRO A 14 9.04 -7.53 -1.17
C PRO A 14 9.46 -6.26 -0.44
N ASP A 15 10.14 -5.38 -1.17
CA ASP A 15 10.46 -4.02 -0.73
C ASP A 15 9.29 -3.08 -1.06
N LEU A 16 8.87 -2.28 -0.08
CA LEU A 16 7.91 -1.20 -0.29
C LEU A 16 8.66 0.04 -0.77
N GLN A 17 8.55 0.37 -2.06
CA GLN A 17 9.21 1.55 -2.65
C GLN A 17 8.43 2.84 -2.40
N SER A 18 7.10 2.76 -2.38
CA SER A 18 6.24 3.92 -2.12
C SER A 18 4.87 3.49 -1.61
N CYS A 19 4.27 4.34 -0.78
CA CYS A 19 2.92 4.18 -0.28
C CYS A 19 2.29 5.57 -0.16
N VAL A 20 1.18 5.79 -0.86
CA VAL A 20 0.57 7.12 -1.04
C VAL A 20 -0.93 7.02 -0.84
N LEU A 21 -1.49 8.00 -0.12
CA LEU A 21 -2.93 8.17 0.02
C LEU A 21 -3.45 9.04 -1.13
N CYS A 22 -4.52 8.62 -1.78
CA CYS A 22 -5.13 9.37 -2.88
C CYS A 22 -6.64 9.14 -2.96
N GLU A 23 -7.34 9.96 -3.73
CA GLU A 23 -8.78 9.79 -3.94
C GLU A 23 -9.08 8.71 -4.97
N ASP A 24 -8.26 8.57 -6.02
CA ASP A 24 -8.49 7.61 -7.10
C ASP A 24 -7.18 7.16 -7.77
N VAL A 25 -7.19 5.96 -8.35
CA VAL A 25 -6.06 5.39 -9.10
C VAL A 25 -6.55 4.98 -10.47
N ARG A 26 -6.00 5.59 -11.51
CA ARG A 26 -6.38 5.30 -12.90
C ARG A 26 -5.30 4.48 -13.59
N CYS A 27 -5.69 3.43 -14.27
CA CYS A 27 -4.80 2.61 -15.09
C CYS A 27 -4.76 3.16 -16.51
N GLU A 28 -3.58 3.54 -16.97
CA GLU A 28 -3.35 4.05 -18.32
C GLU A 28 -3.04 2.90 -19.28
N ILE A 29 -3.26 3.13 -20.59
CA ILE A 29 -3.07 2.11 -21.64
C ILE A 29 -1.61 1.62 -21.70
N ASN A 30 -0.65 2.46 -21.33
CA ASN A 30 0.77 2.13 -21.27
C ASN A 30 1.17 1.33 -20.02
N GLY A 31 0.20 0.92 -19.19
CA GLY A 31 0.45 0.19 -17.94
C GLY A 31 0.92 1.08 -16.78
N MET A 32 1.04 2.39 -16.98
CA MET A 32 1.28 3.34 -15.89
C MET A 32 0.00 3.61 -15.09
N GLN A 33 0.17 4.19 -13.92
CA GLN A 33 -0.94 4.53 -13.03
C GLN A 33 -0.90 6.01 -12.68
N THR A 34 -2.03 6.70 -12.89
CA THR A 34 -2.21 8.09 -12.50
C THR A 34 -2.90 8.14 -11.14
N LEU A 35 -2.25 8.76 -10.15
CA LEU A 35 -2.83 8.99 -8.83
C LEU A 35 -3.56 10.34 -8.85
N VAL A 36 -4.86 10.34 -8.60
CA VAL A 36 -5.69 11.55 -8.58
C VAL A 36 -5.97 11.95 -7.13
N GLY A 37 -5.83 13.24 -6.84
CA GLY A 37 -6.11 13.78 -5.50
C GLY A 37 -5.18 13.17 -4.44
N VAL A 38 -3.86 13.24 -4.64
CA VAL A 38 -2.88 12.78 -3.64
C VAL A 38 -3.00 13.61 -2.36
N LEU A 39 -3.13 12.93 -1.23
CA LEU A 39 -3.39 13.53 0.09
C LEU A 39 -2.15 13.37 0.99
N ASN A 40 -1.65 14.48 1.52
CA ASN A 40 -0.61 14.47 2.56
C ASN A 40 -1.19 14.41 3.97
N VAL A 41 -2.42 14.91 4.16
CA VAL A 41 -3.11 14.96 5.44
C VAL A 41 -4.61 14.79 5.23
N ILE A 42 -5.26 14.09 6.16
CA ILE A 42 -6.72 13.99 6.22
C ILE A 42 -7.20 15.08 7.18
N LEU A 43 -7.60 16.23 6.64
CA LEU A 43 -8.10 17.33 7.45
C LEU A 43 -9.50 17.02 7.97
N THR A 44 -9.65 16.89 9.28
CA THR A 44 -10.95 16.72 9.92
C THR A 44 -11.01 17.34 11.31
N PRO A 45 -12.11 18.02 11.68
CA PRO A 45 -12.32 18.50 13.04
C PRO A 45 -12.63 17.37 14.04
N GLN A 46 -13.25 16.27 13.60
CA GLN A 46 -13.61 15.13 14.45
C GLN A 46 -13.82 13.85 13.63
N LEU A 47 -13.56 12.69 14.23
CA LEU A 47 -13.88 11.39 13.66
C LEU A 47 -15.25 10.90 14.21
N PRO A 48 -16.06 10.17 13.42
CA PRO A 48 -15.80 9.68 12.06
C PRO A 48 -16.04 10.75 10.98
N ILE A 49 -15.43 10.53 9.80
CA ILE A 49 -15.57 11.40 8.62
C ILE A 49 -16.17 10.67 7.43
N ASN A 50 -16.91 11.41 6.60
CA ASN A 50 -17.39 10.92 5.32
C ASN A 50 -16.47 11.44 4.20
N TYR A 51 -15.68 10.54 3.63
CA TYR A 51 -14.95 10.78 2.38
C TYR A 51 -15.66 10.03 1.23
N MET A 52 -15.72 10.65 0.05
CA MET A 52 -16.31 10.00 -1.14
C MET A 52 -15.51 8.76 -1.56
N ARG A 53 -14.18 8.85 -1.53
CA ARG A 53 -13.26 7.74 -1.83
C ARG A 53 -11.89 8.01 -1.19
N LEU A 54 -11.29 6.96 -0.65
CA LEU A 54 -9.93 7.02 -0.10
C LEU A 54 -9.20 5.73 -0.47
N CYS A 55 -8.11 5.87 -1.21
CA CYS A 55 -7.30 4.78 -1.75
C CYS A 55 -5.89 4.81 -1.15
N ILE A 56 -5.40 3.65 -0.70
CA ILE A 56 -3.98 3.48 -0.35
C ILE A 56 -3.33 2.79 -1.55
N TRP A 57 -2.49 3.56 -2.25
CA TRP A 57 -1.69 3.03 -3.35
C TRP A 57 -0.32 2.62 -2.81
N SER A 58 0.15 1.42 -3.17
CA SER A 58 1.46 0.91 -2.73
C SER A 58 2.20 0.30 -3.90
N ARG A 59 3.49 0.65 -4.04
CA ARG A 59 4.41 0.03 -5.01
C ARG A 59 5.36 -0.92 -4.28
N TRP A 60 5.20 -2.20 -4.58
CA TRP A 60 6.08 -3.27 -4.11
C TRP A 60 7.03 -3.70 -5.22
N CYS A 61 8.28 -4.02 -4.87
CA CYS A 61 9.28 -4.54 -5.80
C CYS A 61 10.07 -5.70 -5.17
N SER A 62 10.72 -6.48 -6.01
CA SER A 62 11.72 -7.49 -5.59
C SER A 62 11.24 -8.63 -4.68
N GLY A 63 9.93 -8.86 -4.55
CA GLY A 63 9.40 -10.00 -3.76
C GLY A 63 9.05 -11.23 -4.59
N LEU A 64 9.14 -12.42 -3.98
CA LEU A 64 8.82 -13.71 -4.60
C LEU A 64 8.00 -14.59 -3.66
N GLY A 65 6.69 -14.64 -3.85
CA GLY A 65 5.80 -15.42 -2.99
C GLY A 65 4.45 -14.73 -2.75
N ARG A 66 3.78 -15.08 -1.64
CA ARG A 66 2.49 -14.50 -1.25
C ARG A 66 2.63 -13.75 0.06
N TYR A 67 2.23 -12.47 0.07
CA TYR A 67 2.38 -11.60 1.23
C TYR A 67 1.06 -10.99 1.66
N ARG A 68 0.96 -10.67 2.96
CA ARG A 68 -0.18 -9.97 3.53
C ARG A 68 0.23 -8.55 3.92
N GLN A 69 -0.24 -7.57 3.16
CA GLN A 69 -0.12 -6.16 3.53
C GLN A 69 -1.19 -5.79 4.55
N ARG A 70 -0.81 -5.01 5.57
CA ARG A 70 -1.73 -4.34 6.49
C ARG A 70 -1.42 -2.85 6.51
N SER A 71 -2.41 -2.04 6.15
CA SER A 71 -2.33 -0.58 6.24
C SER A 71 -3.32 -0.07 7.29
N ARG A 72 -2.94 0.96 8.03
CA ARG A 72 -3.77 1.58 9.06
C ARG A 72 -3.59 3.10 9.01
N ILE A 73 -4.70 3.84 9.00
CA ILE A 73 -4.69 5.27 9.28
C ILE A 73 -4.67 5.41 10.79
N VAL A 74 -3.58 5.96 11.31
CA VAL A 74 -3.43 6.25 12.75
C VAL A 74 -3.70 7.73 12.99
N GLY A 75 -4.14 8.06 14.21
CA GLY A 75 -4.26 9.45 14.64
C GLY A 75 -2.90 10.14 14.66
N VAL A 76 -2.89 11.44 14.95
CA VAL A 76 -1.64 12.21 15.05
C VAL A 76 -0.75 11.59 16.15
N ASP A 77 0.52 11.36 15.83
CA ASP A 77 1.51 10.96 16.82
C ASP A 77 1.77 12.19 17.72
N GLU A 78 1.24 12.12 18.94
CA GLU A 78 1.31 13.12 20.02
C GLU A 78 0.48 14.40 19.79
N GLN A 79 -0.51 14.61 20.66
CA GLN A 79 -1.12 15.93 20.87
C GLN A 79 -0.04 16.86 21.42
N GLN A 80 0.47 17.77 20.60
CA GLN A 80 1.23 18.90 21.13
C GLN A 80 0.25 19.80 21.90
N VAL A 81 0.31 19.70 23.23
CA VAL A 81 -0.43 20.55 24.19
C VAL A 81 0.11 21.97 24.17
#